data_AF-I3X2B7-F1
#
_entry.id   AF-I3X2B7-F1
#
_cell.length_a   1.000
_cell.length_b   1.000
_cell.length_c   1.000
_cell.angle_alpha   90.00
_cell.angle_beta   90.00
_cell.angle_gamma   90.00
#
_symmetry.space_group_name_H-M   'P 1'
#
loop_
_entity.id
_entity.type
_entity.pdbx_description
1 polymer ?
#
loop_
_entity_poly.entity_id
_entity_poly.type
_entity_poly.pdbx_seq_one_letter_code
_entity_poly.pdbx_strand_id
1 'polypeptide(L)'
;MKTNLVAALSAASLSLAGMTAHAADLTPYREPAPPPVLDDQDGVKIGYLECDIGGGAGYVLGSSKEIECVFRSLGGDEIEDRYTGEIRKLGVDIGFTMRSRLLWAVFAPTAGYHHGSLSGLYKGATAEATIGAGVGANVLVGGTSGSIHLQTVSVTGQLGLNVAAAGTSMTLNSVN
;
A
#
# COMPACT_ATOMS: atom_id res chain seq x y z
N MET A 1 -58.07 -7.27 -17.75
CA MET A 1 -59.27 -6.40 -17.79
C MET A 1 -58.95 -5.13 -17.03
N LYS A 2 -59.10 -3.99 -17.69
CA LYS A 2 -59.00 -2.63 -17.10
C LYS A 2 -60.25 -2.34 -16.30
N THR A 3 -60.11 -1.75 -15.10
CA THR A 3 -61.23 -1.07 -14.44
C THR A 3 -60.74 0.22 -13.79
N ASN A 4 -61.56 1.26 -13.96
CA ASN A 4 -61.23 2.67 -13.93
C ASN A 4 -61.44 3.33 -12.56
N LEU A 5 -60.82 4.52 -12.44
CA LEU A 5 -60.98 5.53 -11.40
C LEU A 5 -62.44 5.78 -10.96
N VAL A 6 -62.62 6.00 -9.66
CA VAL A 6 -63.57 6.99 -9.14
C VAL A 6 -62.90 7.73 -7.97
N ALA A 7 -62.76 9.04 -8.12
CA ALA A 7 -62.31 9.97 -7.09
C ALA A 7 -63.49 10.35 -6.18
N ALA A 8 -63.26 10.39 -4.87
CA ALA A 8 -64.14 11.05 -3.91
C ALA A 8 -63.27 11.90 -2.97
N LEU A 9 -63.39 13.24 -3.13
CA LEU A 9 -62.82 14.22 -2.22
C LEU A 9 -63.69 14.30 -0.97
N SER A 10 -63.09 14.05 0.19
CA SER A 10 -63.66 14.42 1.49
C SER A 10 -62.57 15.13 2.29
N ALA A 11 -62.65 16.46 2.33
CA ALA A 11 -61.83 17.30 3.19
C ALA A 11 -62.28 17.13 4.64
N ALA A 12 -61.41 16.56 5.48
CA ALA A 12 -61.56 16.57 6.93
C ALA A 12 -60.35 17.29 7.52
N SER A 13 -60.59 18.47 8.07
CA SER A 13 -59.64 19.32 8.78
C SER A 13 -59.12 18.62 10.04
N LEU A 14 -57.86 18.21 10.05
CA LEU A 14 -57.15 17.80 11.26
C LEU A 14 -56.51 19.03 11.91
N SER A 15 -57.02 19.41 13.08
CA SER A 15 -56.39 20.34 13.99
C SER A 15 -55.02 19.82 14.44
N LEU A 16 -53.95 20.56 14.16
CA LEU A 16 -52.62 20.27 14.69
C LEU A 16 -52.60 20.51 16.20
N ALA A 17 -52.71 19.43 16.99
CA ALA A 17 -52.19 19.43 18.35
C ALA A 17 -50.68 19.25 18.26
N GLY A 18 -49.93 20.25 18.72
CA GLY A 18 -48.47 20.30 18.64
C GLY A 18 -47.81 19.07 19.25
N MET A 19 -47.10 18.33 18.41
CA MET A 19 -46.04 17.41 18.83
C MET A 19 -44.72 18.16 18.62
N THR A 20 -44.03 18.52 19.70
CA THR A 20 -42.62 18.89 19.62
C THR A 20 -41.84 17.61 19.32
N ALA A 21 -41.68 17.29 18.04
CA ALA A 21 -40.77 16.25 17.60
C ALA A 21 -39.34 16.70 17.93
N HIS A 22 -38.76 16.16 19.00
CA HIS A 22 -37.32 16.21 19.19
C HIS A 22 -36.71 15.28 18.14
N ALA A 23 -36.25 15.85 17.02
CA ALA A 23 -35.36 15.16 16.10
C ALA A 23 -33.99 15.01 16.78
N ALA A 24 -33.85 14.03 17.67
CA ALA A 24 -32.59 13.74 18.37
C ALA A 24 -31.68 12.79 17.58
N ASP A 25 -32.18 12.12 16.54
CA ASP A 25 -31.39 11.21 15.70
C ASP A 25 -31.31 11.71 14.25
N LEU A 26 -30.68 12.87 14.07
CA LEU A 26 -29.83 13.04 12.90
C LEU A 26 -28.42 12.74 13.36
N THR A 27 -28.05 11.46 13.34
CA THR A 27 -26.64 11.10 13.29
C THR A 27 -26.10 11.79 12.04
N PRO A 28 -25.14 12.73 12.14
CA PRO A 28 -24.52 13.28 10.96
C PRO A 28 -23.98 12.08 10.18
N TYR A 29 -24.38 11.95 8.92
CA TYR A 29 -23.72 11.04 8.00
C TYR A 29 -22.24 11.44 8.01
N ARG A 30 -21.45 10.71 8.79
CA ARG A 30 -20.01 10.85 8.77
C ARG A 30 -19.61 10.25 7.45
N GLU A 31 -19.38 11.12 6.48
CA GLU A 31 -18.79 10.75 5.21
C GLU A 31 -17.65 9.75 5.50
N PRO A 32 -17.69 8.54 4.92
CA PRO A 32 -16.56 7.64 5.01
C PRO A 32 -15.33 8.44 4.65
N ALA A 33 -14.29 8.39 5.49
CA ALA A 33 -13.06 9.10 5.21
C ALA A 33 -12.68 8.81 3.75
N PRO A 34 -12.36 9.84 2.94
CA PRO A 34 -11.96 9.61 1.56
C PRO A 34 -10.88 8.52 1.55
N PRO A 35 -10.93 7.58 0.58
CA PRO A 35 -9.88 6.57 0.46
C PRO A 35 -8.52 7.29 0.47
N PRO A 36 -7.47 6.71 1.08
CA PRO A 36 -6.16 7.34 1.11
C PRO A 36 -5.80 7.73 -0.31
N VAL A 37 -5.74 9.04 -0.54
CA VAL A 37 -5.26 9.59 -1.80
C VAL A 37 -3.78 9.26 -1.79
N LEU A 38 -3.37 8.28 -2.60
CA LEU A 38 -1.97 8.11 -2.93
C LEU A 38 -1.62 9.36 -3.71
N ASP A 39 -1.07 10.38 -3.04
CA ASP A 39 -0.53 11.54 -3.72
C ASP A 39 0.44 11.03 -4.79
N ASP A 40 0.09 11.25 -6.05
CA ASP A 40 0.99 11.10 -7.19
C ASP A 40 1.98 12.26 -7.09
N GLN A 41 2.90 12.19 -6.11
CA GLN A 41 3.85 13.25 -5.83
C GLN A 41 4.83 13.35 -7.00
N ASP A 42 4.51 14.23 -7.97
CA ASP A 42 5.33 15.03 -8.89
C ASP A 42 6.80 14.61 -9.13
N GLY A 43 7.05 13.31 -9.23
CA GLY A 43 8.35 12.72 -9.46
C GLY A 43 8.39 12.11 -10.85
N VAL A 44 9.53 12.21 -11.53
CA VAL A 44 9.75 11.44 -12.74
C VAL A 44 10.26 10.06 -12.35
N LYS A 45 9.80 9.02 -13.04
CA LYS A 45 10.37 7.67 -12.88
C LYS A 45 11.83 7.71 -13.33
N ILE A 46 12.75 7.55 -12.38
CA ILE A 46 14.20 7.61 -12.64
C ILE A 46 14.82 6.24 -12.81
N GLY A 47 14.16 5.17 -12.36
CA GLY A 47 14.81 3.86 -12.29
C GLY A 47 13.94 2.75 -11.71
N TYR A 48 14.58 1.60 -11.52
CA TYR A 48 14.04 0.46 -10.79
C TYR A 48 14.99 0.04 -9.67
N LEU A 49 14.43 -0.37 -8.54
CA LEU A 49 15.15 -1.02 -7.45
C LEU A 49 14.72 -2.49 -7.43
N GLU A 50 15.65 -3.38 -7.79
CA GLU A 50 15.46 -4.83 -7.72
C GLU A 50 16.10 -5.35 -6.44
N CYS A 51 15.36 -6.11 -5.64
CA CYS A 51 15.84 -6.70 -4.41
C CYS A 51 15.69 -8.23 -4.42
N ASP A 52 16.75 -8.93 -4.05
CA ASP A 52 16.69 -10.34 -3.67
C ASP A 52 16.44 -10.42 -2.16
N ILE A 53 15.37 -11.12 -1.77
CA ILE A 53 14.96 -11.31 -0.38
C ILE A 53 15.36 -12.72 0.05
N GLY A 54 15.99 -12.83 1.23
CA GLY A 54 16.33 -14.10 1.85
C GLY A 54 15.10 -15.01 2.05
N GLY A 55 15.29 -16.31 1.84
CA GLY A 55 14.27 -17.30 2.20
C GLY A 55 14.10 -17.39 3.72
N GLY A 56 12.93 -17.83 4.17
CA GLY A 56 12.67 -17.96 5.60
C GLY A 56 11.22 -18.31 5.93
N ALA A 57 10.99 -18.68 7.18
CA ALA A 57 9.66 -18.92 7.72
C ALA A 57 9.03 -17.61 8.25
N GLY A 58 7.75 -17.43 7.96
CA GLY A 58 6.88 -16.49 8.65
C GLY A 58 6.15 -17.19 9.79
N TYR A 59 6.08 -16.54 10.94
CA TYR A 59 5.33 -17.01 12.11
C TYR A 59 4.09 -16.12 12.28
N VAL A 60 3.10 -16.58 13.05
CA VAL A 60 1.82 -15.88 13.30
C VAL A 60 1.99 -14.40 13.72
N LEU A 61 3.15 -14.04 14.27
CA LEU A 61 3.47 -12.68 14.70
C LEU A 61 4.34 -11.89 13.70
N GLY A 62 4.92 -12.51 12.68
CA GLY A 62 5.75 -11.82 11.70
C GLY A 62 6.94 -12.61 11.14
N SER A 63 7.75 -11.91 10.35
CA SER A 63 9.03 -12.39 9.82
C SER A 63 10.06 -11.26 9.71
N SER A 64 11.34 -11.64 9.61
CA SER A 64 12.47 -10.74 9.32
C SER A 64 13.38 -11.45 8.33
N LYS A 65 13.64 -10.81 7.18
CA LYS A 65 14.44 -11.38 6.09
C LYS A 65 15.45 -10.34 5.62
N GLU A 66 16.68 -10.77 5.42
CA GLU A 66 17.73 -9.94 4.81
C GLU A 66 17.41 -9.67 3.34
N ILE A 67 17.82 -8.51 2.85
CA ILE A 67 17.64 -8.10 1.45
C ILE A 67 18.93 -7.51 0.88
N GLU A 68 19.17 -7.81 -0.39
CA GLU A 68 20.22 -7.20 -1.21
C GLU A 68 19.54 -6.54 -2.40
N CYS A 69 19.77 -5.25 -2.62
CA CYS A 69 19.10 -4.50 -3.67
C CYS A 69 20.07 -3.78 -4.60
N VAL A 70 19.67 -3.66 -5.87
CA VAL A 70 20.39 -2.93 -6.90
C VAL A 70 19.43 -1.93 -7.55
N PHE A 71 19.76 -0.65 -7.44
CA PHE A 71 19.10 0.42 -8.18
C PHE A 71 19.72 0.55 -9.56
N ARG A 72 18.89 0.71 -10.59
CA ARG A 72 19.29 0.96 -11.98
C ARG A 72 18.52 2.17 -12.54
N SER A 73 19.26 3.18 -12.98
CA SER A 73 18.72 4.36 -13.65
C SER A 73 18.14 4.03 -15.03
N LEU A 74 17.11 4.75 -15.46
CA LEU A 74 16.53 4.72 -16.80
C LEU A 74 17.05 5.84 -17.72
N GLY A 75 18.01 6.65 -17.25
CA GLY A 75 18.60 7.81 -17.95
C GLY A 75 19.90 7.51 -18.69
N GLY A 76 20.44 8.54 -19.37
CA GLY A 76 21.58 8.44 -20.28
C GLY A 76 22.94 8.11 -19.63
N ASP A 77 23.10 8.39 -18.34
CA ASP A 77 24.21 7.88 -17.53
C ASP A 77 23.70 6.67 -16.73
N GLU A 78 24.26 5.50 -17.02
CA GLU A 78 23.92 4.24 -16.35
C GLU A 78 24.47 4.26 -14.92
N ILE A 79 23.66 4.79 -13.98
CA ILE A 79 23.96 4.75 -12.56
C ILE A 79 23.43 3.43 -11.99
N GLU A 80 24.34 2.63 -11.42
CA GLU A 80 24.04 1.47 -10.60
C GLU A 80 24.41 1.77 -9.14
N ASP A 81 23.53 1.41 -8.20
CA ASP A 81 23.77 1.63 -6.78
C ASP A 81 23.29 0.46 -5.93
N ARG A 82 24.11 0.04 -4.95
CA ARG A 82 23.89 -1.19 -4.19
C ARG A 82 23.49 -0.89 -2.76
N TYR A 83 22.49 -1.62 -2.29
CA TYR A 83 21.92 -1.48 -0.97
C TYR A 83 21.79 -2.82 -0.26
N THR A 84 21.88 -2.81 1.05
CA THR A 84 21.60 -3.95 1.93
C THR A 84 20.65 -3.54 3.04
N GLY A 85 19.96 -4.51 3.63
CA GLY A 85 19.19 -4.27 4.83
C GLY A 85 18.26 -5.42 5.14
N GLU A 86 17.07 -5.09 5.65
CA GLU A 86 16.10 -6.08 6.06
C GLU A 86 14.68 -5.65 5.72
N ILE A 87 13.84 -6.64 5.39
CA ILE A 87 12.40 -6.49 5.34
C ILE A 87 11.77 -7.26 6.50
N ARG A 88 10.91 -6.57 7.25
CA ARG A 88 10.22 -7.09 8.44
C ARG A 88 8.72 -7.00 8.23
N LYS A 89 8.01 -8.07 8.57
CA LYS A 89 6.55 -8.15 8.53
C LYS A 89 6.03 -8.37 9.94
N LEU A 90 4.99 -7.63 10.32
CA LEU A 90 4.33 -7.72 11.61
C LEU A 90 2.82 -7.87 11.39
N GLY A 91 2.26 -9.00 11.81
CA GLY A 91 0.87 -9.37 11.55
C GLY A 91 0.77 -10.81 11.07
N VAL A 92 -0.25 -11.10 10.26
CA VAL A 92 -0.43 -12.43 9.69
C VAL A 92 0.60 -12.62 8.59
N ASP A 93 1.62 -13.42 8.84
CA ASP A 93 2.59 -13.88 7.85
C ASP A 93 2.90 -15.35 8.15
N ILE A 94 2.11 -16.24 7.57
CA ILE A 94 2.17 -17.67 7.91
C ILE A 94 2.71 -18.43 6.72
N GLY A 95 3.80 -19.15 6.95
CA GLY A 95 4.29 -20.15 6.01
C GLY A 95 5.79 -20.04 5.79
N PHE A 96 6.22 -20.48 4.62
CA PHE A 96 7.63 -20.52 4.26
C PHE A 96 7.80 -20.09 2.81
N THR A 97 8.77 -19.20 2.59
CA THR A 97 9.16 -18.76 1.25
C THR A 97 10.62 -19.09 1.02
N MET A 98 10.95 -19.51 -0.20
CA MET A 98 12.32 -19.54 -0.69
C MET A 98 12.83 -18.12 -0.90
N ARG A 99 14.05 -17.97 -1.45
CA ARG A 99 14.48 -16.67 -1.96
C ARG A 99 13.41 -16.12 -2.91
N SER A 100 13.09 -14.85 -2.74
CA SER A 100 12.11 -14.13 -3.54
C SER A 100 12.71 -12.87 -4.11
N ARG A 101 12.04 -12.31 -5.12
CA ARG A 101 12.45 -11.05 -5.75
C ARG A 101 11.37 -10.02 -5.62
N LEU A 102 11.77 -8.80 -5.34
CA LEU A 102 10.91 -7.65 -5.15
C LEU A 102 11.40 -6.53 -6.07
N LEU A 103 10.48 -5.96 -6.84
CA LEU A 103 10.78 -4.93 -7.84
C LEU A 103 9.97 -3.67 -7.54
N TRP A 104 10.68 -2.55 -7.41
CA TRP A 104 10.11 -1.23 -7.19
C TRP A 104 10.46 -0.29 -8.34
N ALA A 105 9.49 0.52 -8.75
CA ALA A 105 9.79 1.70 -9.56
C ALA A 105 10.20 2.85 -8.63
N VAL A 106 11.23 3.60 -9.02
CA VAL A 106 11.79 4.68 -8.20
C VAL A 106 11.50 6.02 -8.85
N PHE A 107 10.96 6.96 -8.06
CA PHE A 107 10.54 8.27 -8.52
C PHE A 107 11.30 9.33 -7.74
N ALA A 108 11.86 10.31 -8.46
CA ALA A 108 12.56 11.43 -7.86
C ALA A 108 12.07 12.75 -8.48
N PRO A 109 12.08 13.86 -7.73
CA PRO A 109 12.03 15.21 -8.26
C PRO A 109 13.13 15.42 -9.29
N THR A 110 12.95 16.42 -10.14
CA THR A 110 13.80 16.70 -11.31
C THR A 110 15.27 17.05 -10.99
N ALA A 111 15.65 17.14 -9.71
CA ALA A 111 17.02 17.41 -9.27
C ALA A 111 17.99 16.22 -9.48
N GLY A 112 17.47 15.03 -9.82
CA GLY A 112 18.28 13.86 -10.16
C GLY A 112 18.63 12.95 -8.98
N TYR A 113 19.27 11.81 -9.29
CA TYR A 113 19.64 10.76 -8.34
C TYR A 113 21.11 10.89 -7.91
N HIS A 114 21.39 10.71 -6.62
CA HIS A 114 22.75 10.61 -6.08
C HIS A 114 22.99 9.25 -5.43
N HIS A 115 24.23 8.78 -5.38
CA HIS A 115 24.56 7.52 -4.69
C HIS A 115 24.09 7.55 -3.22
N GLY A 116 23.50 6.46 -2.77
CA GLY A 116 22.96 6.29 -1.43
C GLY A 116 21.60 6.94 -1.17
N SER A 117 20.99 7.61 -2.15
CA SER A 117 19.73 8.37 -1.96
C SER A 117 18.52 7.52 -1.54
N LEU A 118 18.56 6.19 -1.74
CA LEU A 118 17.48 5.29 -1.32
C LEU A 118 17.67 4.76 0.10
N SER A 119 18.76 5.11 0.77
CA SER A 119 18.98 4.69 2.15
C SER A 119 17.85 5.19 3.06
N GLY A 120 17.55 4.46 4.13
CA GLY A 120 16.55 4.85 5.11
C GLY A 120 15.54 3.77 5.43
N LEU A 121 14.50 4.19 6.15
CA LEU A 121 13.43 3.34 6.63
C LEU A 121 12.14 3.60 5.85
N TYR A 122 11.59 2.52 5.31
CA TYR A 122 10.31 2.48 4.63
C TYR A 122 9.33 1.68 5.47
N LYS A 123 8.08 2.14 5.56
CA LYS A 123 7.01 1.48 6.34
C LYS A 123 5.74 1.42 5.52
N GLY A 124 4.93 0.40 5.74
CA GLY A 124 3.59 0.35 5.18
C GLY A 124 2.95 -1.02 5.35
N ALA A 125 2.35 -1.55 4.29
CA ALA A 125 1.57 -2.79 4.32
C ALA A 125 1.94 -3.72 3.16
N THR A 126 1.76 -5.01 3.35
CA THR A 126 2.01 -6.03 2.33
C THR A 126 0.91 -7.07 2.33
N ALA A 127 0.62 -7.60 1.15
CA ALA A 127 -0.32 -8.69 0.94
C ALA A 127 0.28 -9.71 -0.03
N GLU A 128 0.31 -10.98 0.37
CA GLU A 128 0.97 -12.06 -0.37
C GLU A 128 0.16 -13.36 -0.31
N ALA A 129 0.18 -14.11 -1.41
CA ALA A 129 -0.40 -15.44 -1.49
C ALA A 129 0.47 -16.34 -2.38
N THR A 130 0.87 -17.50 -1.84
CA THR A 130 1.82 -18.41 -2.48
C THR A 130 1.41 -19.87 -2.27
N ILE A 131 1.28 -20.62 -3.36
CA ILE A 131 1.10 -22.09 -3.37
C ILE A 131 1.99 -22.66 -4.48
N GLY A 132 3.18 -23.13 -4.12
CA GLY A 132 4.24 -23.47 -5.07
C GLY A 132 4.89 -22.21 -5.66
N ALA A 133 4.13 -21.41 -6.40
CA ALA A 133 4.48 -20.07 -6.87
C ALA A 133 3.47 -19.04 -6.35
N GLY A 134 3.93 -17.80 -6.14
CA GLY A 134 3.12 -16.76 -5.55
C GLY A 134 3.58 -15.37 -5.93
N VAL A 135 2.66 -14.44 -5.71
CA VAL A 135 2.88 -13.01 -5.93
C VAL A 135 2.51 -12.24 -4.67
N GLY A 136 3.15 -11.10 -4.51
CA GLY A 136 2.90 -10.16 -3.43
C GLY A 136 2.81 -8.75 -3.94
N ALA A 137 2.08 -7.92 -3.22
CA ALA A 137 2.07 -6.48 -3.40
C ALA A 137 2.47 -5.81 -2.10
N ASN A 138 3.32 -4.79 -2.17
CA ASN A 138 3.73 -4.02 -1.00
C ASN A 138 3.44 -2.55 -1.24
N VAL A 139 2.88 -1.91 -0.22
CA VAL A 139 2.70 -0.47 -0.14
C VAL A 139 3.70 0.07 0.89
N LEU A 140 4.71 0.83 0.49
CA LEU A 140 5.70 1.40 1.41
C LEU A 140 5.86 2.90 1.21
N VAL A 141 5.97 3.62 2.31
CA VAL A 141 6.27 5.06 2.39
C VAL A 141 7.46 5.28 3.31
N GLY A 142 8.37 6.18 2.94
CA GLY A 142 9.55 6.49 3.73
C GLY A 142 10.76 6.82 2.86
N GLY A 143 11.95 6.57 3.40
CA GLY A 143 13.25 6.95 2.81
C GLY A 143 13.97 8.02 3.64
N THR A 144 15.10 8.53 3.14
CA THR A 144 15.79 9.68 3.75
C THR A 144 14.96 10.95 3.60
N SER A 145 15.02 11.84 4.61
CA SER A 145 14.27 13.09 4.77
C SER A 145 14.52 14.19 3.71
N GLY A 146 14.44 13.86 2.43
CA GLY A 146 14.22 14.85 1.39
C GLY A 146 14.92 14.56 0.06
N SER A 147 14.37 13.67 -0.77
CA SER A 147 14.12 13.92 -2.21
C SER A 147 13.83 12.68 -3.06
N ILE A 148 13.76 11.44 -2.58
CA ILE A 148 13.42 10.30 -3.48
C ILE A 148 12.38 9.39 -2.85
N HIS A 149 11.29 9.14 -3.57
CA HIS A 149 10.18 8.31 -3.14
C HIS A 149 10.11 7.05 -3.99
N LEU A 150 10.14 5.88 -3.35
CA LEU A 150 9.76 4.64 -4.03
C LEU A 150 8.27 4.73 -4.39
N GLN A 151 7.88 4.29 -5.60
CA GLN A 151 6.44 4.15 -5.92
C GLN A 151 5.83 3.31 -4.85
N THR A 152 4.86 3.85 -4.14
CA THR A 152 4.35 3.20 -2.94
C THR A 152 4.00 1.74 -3.19
N VAL A 153 3.56 1.36 -4.40
CA VAL A 153 3.25 -0.01 -4.80
C VAL A 153 4.42 -0.73 -5.49
N SER A 154 4.72 -1.95 -5.03
CA SER A 154 5.65 -2.90 -5.68
C SER A 154 5.07 -4.27 -5.89
N VAL A 155 5.81 -5.09 -6.65
CA VAL A 155 5.48 -6.49 -6.92
C VAL A 155 6.59 -7.40 -6.41
N THR A 156 6.19 -8.45 -5.70
CA THR A 156 7.07 -9.54 -5.25
C THR A 156 6.72 -10.82 -5.99
N GLY A 157 7.73 -11.56 -6.47
CA GLY A 157 7.58 -12.92 -6.98
C GLY A 157 8.31 -13.91 -6.06
N GLN A 158 7.65 -15.00 -5.69
CA GLN A 158 8.18 -15.95 -4.71
C GLN A 158 7.72 -17.39 -4.91
N LEU A 159 8.48 -18.33 -4.35
CA LEU A 159 8.16 -19.76 -4.33
C LEU A 159 7.99 -20.24 -2.89
N GLY A 160 7.05 -21.15 -2.66
CA GLY A 160 6.80 -21.74 -1.34
C GLY A 160 5.33 -21.93 -1.01
N LEU A 161 5.00 -21.88 0.28
CA LEU A 161 3.63 -21.94 0.79
C LEU A 161 3.48 -20.85 1.84
N ASN A 162 2.80 -19.75 1.50
CA ASN A 162 2.72 -18.58 2.36
C ASN A 162 1.43 -17.79 2.11
N VAL A 163 0.87 -17.22 3.17
CA VAL A 163 -0.17 -16.21 3.11
C VAL A 163 0.22 -15.10 4.08
N ALA A 164 0.28 -13.87 3.58
CA ALA A 164 0.62 -12.70 4.39
C ALA A 164 -0.36 -11.54 4.16
N ALA A 165 -0.74 -10.90 5.25
CA ALA A 165 -1.41 -9.61 5.32
C ALA A 165 -0.91 -8.90 6.58
N ALA A 166 0.08 -8.04 6.42
CA ALA A 166 0.88 -7.54 7.53
C ALA A 166 1.29 -6.08 7.33
N GLY A 167 1.53 -5.39 8.45
CA GLY A 167 2.37 -4.21 8.41
C GLY A 167 3.79 -4.62 8.03
N THR A 168 4.48 -3.82 7.22
CA THR A 168 5.83 -4.10 6.76
C THR A 168 6.74 -2.90 6.99
N SER A 169 8.01 -3.17 7.25
CA SER A 169 9.06 -2.17 7.26
C SER A 169 10.30 -2.69 6.54
N MET A 170 10.94 -1.84 5.75
CA MET A 170 12.13 -2.16 4.98
C MET A 170 13.22 -1.14 5.29
N THR A 171 14.42 -1.60 5.63
CA THR A 171 15.60 -0.76 5.78
C THR A 171 16.51 -0.93 4.59
N LEU A 172 17.05 0.18 4.09
CA LEU A 172 18.07 0.21 3.05
C LEU A 172 19.28 0.99 3.56
N ASN A 173 20.45 0.40 3.37
CA ASN A 173 21.75 1.00 3.67
C ASN A 173 22.62 0.90 2.43
N SER A 174 23.15 2.04 1.98
CA SER A 174 24.16 2.08 0.92
C SER A 174 25.36 1.20 1.28
N VAL A 175 25.85 0.45 0.29
CA VAL A 175 27.10 -0.35 0.41
C VAL A 175 28.32 0.46 -0.03
N ASN A 176 28.10 1.64 -0.64
CA ASN A 176 29.14 2.56 -1.09
C ASN A 176 29.76 3.34 0.08
#